data_AF-A0A251X3E8-F1
#
_entry.id   AF-A0A251X3E8-F1
#
_cell.length_a   1.000
_cell.length_b   1.000
_cell.length_c   1.000
_cell.angle_alpha   90.00
_cell.angle_beta   90.00
_cell.angle_gamma   90.00
#
_symmetry.space_group_name_H-M   'P 1'
#
loop_
_entity.id
_entity.type
_entity.pdbx_description
1 polymer ?
#
loop_
_entity_poly.entity_id
_entity_poly.type
_entity_poly.pdbx_seq_one_letter_code
_entity_poly.pdbx_strand_id
1 'polypeptide(L)'
;MKNKKSSPLVPSLRFPEFREAGEWVEQFLGEIVKYENGKAHEQDIVEIGNFIVVNSKFISTNGEIKKFTNTPHCIARKGDILMVLSDVPNGKAIAKCFLVNTDNIPIFSESYNNTFQIGENNEQKI
;
A
#
# COMPACT_ATOMS: atom_id res chain seq x y z
N MET A 1 34.71 1.92 29.41
CA MET A 1 33.45 2.08 28.63
C MET A 1 32.53 0.92 28.99
N LYS A 2 31.30 1.19 29.45
CA LYS A 2 30.35 0.13 29.79
C LYS A 2 29.70 -0.37 28.49
N ASN A 3 29.94 -1.62 28.11
CA ASN A 3 29.22 -2.26 27.00
C ASN A 3 27.73 -2.37 27.41
N LYS A 4 26.88 -1.55 26.80
CA LYS A 4 25.43 -1.76 26.84
C LYS A 4 25.15 -3.03 26.03
N LYS A 5 24.78 -4.13 26.69
CA LYS A 5 24.10 -5.24 26.02
C LYS A 5 22.80 -4.68 25.45
N SER A 6 22.67 -4.64 24.12
CA SER A 6 21.39 -4.37 23.46
C SER A 6 20.46 -5.52 23.80
N SER A 7 19.25 -5.21 24.26
CA SER A 7 18.19 -6.20 24.40
C SER A 7 17.92 -6.84 23.03
N PRO A 8 17.63 -8.15 22.96
CA PRO A 8 17.30 -8.82 21.72
C PRO A 8 16.07 -8.15 21.08
N LEU A 9 16.06 -8.00 19.75
CA LEU A 9 14.95 -7.37 19.01
C LEU A 9 13.77 -8.36 18.87
N VAL A 10 13.23 -8.77 20.00
CA VAL A 10 12.13 -9.74 20.09
C VAL A 10 10.92 -9.07 20.73
N PRO A 11 9.84 -8.84 19.98
CA PRO A 11 8.59 -8.34 20.55
C PRO A 11 8.05 -9.26 21.65
N SER A 12 7.57 -8.67 22.75
CA SER A 12 6.95 -9.41 23.86
C SER A 12 5.66 -10.13 23.46
N LEU A 13 5.01 -9.67 22.40
CA LEU A 13 3.81 -10.27 21.83
C LEU A 13 4.10 -10.71 20.40
N ARG A 14 3.85 -11.99 20.11
CA ARG A 14 4.00 -12.60 18.79
C ARG A 14 2.85 -13.57 18.52
N PHE A 15 2.51 -13.74 17.25
CA PHE A 15 1.68 -14.87 16.85
C PHE A 15 2.36 -16.19 17.23
N PRO A 16 1.60 -17.24 17.60
CA PRO A 16 2.16 -18.52 18.06
C PRO A 16 3.23 -19.11 17.13
N GLU A 17 3.02 -19.02 15.81
CA GLU A 17 3.93 -19.51 14.77
C GLU A 17 5.29 -18.80 14.74
N PHE A 18 5.41 -17.59 15.31
CA PHE A 18 6.66 -16.80 15.29
C PHE A 18 7.37 -16.74 16.65
N ARG A 19 6.93 -17.50 17.66
CA ARG A 19 7.54 -17.47 19.00
C ARG A 19 9.00 -17.93 19.00
N GLU A 20 9.32 -18.89 18.13
CA GLU A 20 10.66 -19.46 17.98
C GLU A 20 11.46 -18.86 16.80
N ALA A 21 10.91 -17.86 16.09
CA ALA A 21 11.49 -17.29 14.87
C ALA A 21 12.73 -16.38 15.09
N GLY A 22 13.24 -16.30 16.32
CA GLY A 22 14.41 -15.48 16.65
C GLY A 22 14.15 -13.96 16.63
N GLU A 23 15.23 -13.18 16.56
CA GLU A 23 15.19 -11.72 16.58
C GLU A 23 14.79 -11.12 15.23
N TRP A 24 14.17 -9.93 15.25
CA TRP A 24 13.92 -9.16 14.04
C TRP A 24 15.25 -8.66 13.45
N VAL A 25 15.32 -8.63 12.12
CA VAL A 25 16.45 -8.07 11.38
C VAL A 25 16.01 -6.75 10.75
N GLU A 26 16.82 -5.71 10.91
CA GLU A 26 16.60 -4.44 10.22
C GLU A 26 16.80 -4.63 8.71
N GLN A 27 15.85 -4.16 7.91
CA GLN A 27 15.93 -4.17 6.44
C GLN A 27 15.54 -2.81 5.87
N PHE A 28 16.12 -2.46 4.72
CA PHE A 28 15.68 -1.27 4.01
C PHE A 28 14.35 -1.53 3.33
N LEU A 29 13.40 -0.59 3.49
CA LEU A 29 12.08 -0.73 2.89
C LEU A 29 12.17 -0.96 1.36
N GLY A 30 13.07 -0.24 0.68
CA GLY A 30 13.29 -0.38 -0.76
C GLY A 30 13.87 -1.72 -1.22
N GLU A 31 14.36 -2.56 -0.30
CA GLU A 31 14.80 -3.93 -0.60
C GLU A 31 13.63 -4.93 -0.57
N ILE A 32 12.58 -4.62 0.18
CA ILE A 32 11.43 -5.53 0.41
C ILE A 32 10.14 -5.05 -0.28
N VAL A 33 10.09 -3.81 -0.75
CA VAL A 33 8.93 -3.29 -1.51
C VAL A 33 9.37 -2.62 -2.81
N LYS A 34 8.51 -2.76 -3.83
CA LYS A 34 8.53 -1.91 -5.01
C LYS A 34 7.59 -0.74 -4.78
N TYR A 35 8.11 0.45 -5.01
CA TYR A 35 7.38 1.70 -4.83
C TYR A 35 7.15 2.37 -6.19
N GLU A 36 5.91 2.77 -6.44
CA GLU A 36 5.56 3.59 -7.60
C GLU A 36 4.65 4.75 -7.20
N ASN A 37 4.92 5.94 -7.77
CA ASN A 37 4.03 7.08 -7.62
C ASN A 37 2.84 6.97 -8.59
N GLY A 38 1.64 7.30 -8.10
CA GLY A 38 0.46 7.46 -8.95
C GLY A 38 0.61 8.63 -9.93
N LYS A 39 -0.15 8.60 -11.02
CA LYS A 39 -0.11 9.62 -12.10
C LYS A 39 -1.41 10.41 -12.14
N ALA A 40 -1.33 11.74 -12.26
CA ALA A 40 -2.50 12.61 -12.24
C ALA A 40 -3.35 12.33 -13.48
N HIS A 41 -4.66 12.18 -13.30
CA HIS A 41 -5.55 11.81 -14.41
C HIS A 41 -7.00 12.21 -14.12
N GLU A 42 -7.24 13.51 -14.03
CA GLU A 42 -8.60 14.06 -13.85
C GLU A 42 -9.35 14.29 -15.18
N GLN A 43 -8.66 14.25 -16.32
CA GLN A 43 -9.23 14.67 -17.61
C GLN A 43 -10.06 13.60 -18.32
N ASP A 44 -9.86 12.31 -18.03
CA ASP A 44 -10.58 11.20 -18.71
C ASP A 44 -11.51 10.43 -17.76
N ILE A 45 -12.10 11.12 -16.78
CA ILE A 45 -13.11 10.51 -15.89
C ILE A 45 -14.42 10.31 -16.66
N VAL A 46 -14.92 9.07 -16.65
CA VAL A 46 -16.20 8.68 -17.25
C VAL A 46 -17.17 8.17 -16.19
N GLU A 47 -18.47 8.24 -16.48
CA GLU A 47 -19.53 7.76 -15.59
C GLU A 47 -19.47 6.23 -15.38
N ILE A 48 -19.20 5.50 -16.47
CA ILE A 48 -19.04 4.05 -16.48
C ILE A 48 -17.78 3.73 -17.29
N GLY A 49 -16.82 3.04 -16.68
CA GLY A 49 -15.55 2.71 -17.33
C GLY A 49 -14.95 1.40 -16.85
N ASN A 50 -13.91 0.96 -17.56
CA ASN A 50 -13.27 -0.34 -17.35
C ASN A 50 -12.34 -0.38 -16.12
N PHE A 51 -11.96 0.77 -15.57
CA PHE A 51 -11.01 0.88 -14.46
C PHE A 51 -11.56 1.78 -13.38
N ILE A 52 -11.36 1.41 -12.11
CA ILE A 52 -11.67 2.28 -10.96
C ILE A 52 -10.48 3.22 -10.75
N VAL A 53 -10.75 4.52 -10.70
CA VAL A 53 -9.76 5.53 -10.33
C VAL A 53 -9.69 5.62 -8.81
N VAL A 54 -8.50 5.38 -8.27
CA VAL A 54 -8.21 5.47 -6.85
C VAL A 54 -7.46 6.77 -6.59
N ASN A 55 -8.17 7.68 -5.92
CA ASN A 55 -7.66 8.92 -5.36
C ASN A 55 -7.82 8.93 -3.82
N SER A 56 -7.47 10.02 -3.17
CA SER A 56 -7.59 10.16 -1.72
C SER A 56 -9.04 10.07 -1.21
N LYS A 57 -10.03 10.47 -2.02
CA LYS A 57 -11.46 10.34 -1.67
C LYS A 57 -11.93 8.89 -1.70
N PHE A 58 -11.48 8.10 -2.69
CA PHE A 58 -11.73 6.67 -2.73
C PHE A 58 -11.19 5.97 -1.48
N ILE A 59 -9.91 6.19 -1.15
CA ILE A 59 -9.26 5.56 0.01
C ILE A 59 -9.91 6.01 1.32
N SER A 60 -10.18 7.30 1.49
CA SER A 60 -10.78 7.81 2.72
C SER A 60 -12.21 7.33 2.98
N THR A 61 -12.90 6.85 1.95
CA THR A 61 -14.26 6.29 2.00
C THR A 61 -14.29 4.77 1.85
N ASN A 62 -13.15 4.08 1.98
CA ASN A 62 -13.04 2.63 1.81
C ASN A 62 -13.67 2.11 0.50
N GLY A 63 -13.59 2.91 -0.57
CA GLY A 63 -14.10 2.56 -1.89
C GLY A 63 -15.60 2.76 -2.11
N GLU A 64 -16.33 3.41 -1.19
CA GLU A 64 -17.74 3.78 -1.40
C GLU A 64 -17.89 4.79 -2.55
N ILE A 65 -16.99 5.77 -2.64
CA ILE A 65 -16.99 6.77 -3.71
C ILE A 65 -16.03 6.32 -4.81
N LYS A 66 -16.56 6.07 -6.00
CA LYS A 66 -15.82 5.57 -7.16
C LYS A 66 -15.90 6.56 -8.32
N LYS A 67 -14.79 6.67 -9.04
CA LYS A 67 -14.71 7.26 -10.37
C LYS A 67 -14.17 6.21 -11.32
N PHE A 68 -14.45 6.36 -12.61
CA PHE A 68 -14.01 5.40 -13.61
C PHE A 68 -13.24 6.07 -14.74
N THR A 69 -12.36 5.31 -15.40
CA THR A 69 -11.67 5.69 -16.64
C THR A 69 -11.62 4.49 -17.58
N ASN A 70 -11.44 4.74 -18.88
CA ASN A 70 -11.12 3.73 -19.88
C ASN A 70 -9.62 3.72 -20.26
N THR A 71 -8.84 4.67 -19.75
CA THR A 71 -7.45 4.90 -20.13
C THR A 71 -6.52 4.72 -18.92
N PRO A 72 -6.03 3.50 -18.63
CA PRO A 72 -5.17 3.28 -17.48
C PRO A 72 -3.70 3.64 -17.78
N HIS A 73 -3.05 4.39 -16.88
CA HIS A 73 -1.60 4.68 -16.96
C HIS A 73 -0.75 4.06 -15.83
N CYS A 74 -1.38 3.56 -14.78
CA CYS A 74 -0.76 2.99 -13.58
C CYS A 74 -1.73 1.97 -12.95
N ILE A 75 -1.66 0.71 -13.39
CA ILE A 75 -2.58 -0.35 -12.94
C ILE A 75 -2.02 -0.99 -11.67
N ALA A 76 -2.80 -0.96 -10.60
CA ALA A 76 -2.51 -1.70 -9.38
C ALA A 76 -3.01 -3.16 -9.48
N ARG A 77 -2.22 -4.08 -8.95
CA ARG A 77 -2.46 -5.53 -8.96
C ARG A 77 -3.01 -6.00 -7.61
N LYS A 78 -3.63 -7.18 -7.61
CA LYS A 78 -4.01 -7.87 -6.36
C LYS A 78 -2.79 -8.03 -5.47
N GLY A 79 -2.91 -7.63 -4.21
CA GLY A 79 -1.81 -7.62 -3.23
C GLY A 79 -1.10 -6.28 -3.09
N ASP A 80 -1.31 -5.33 -4.01
CA ASP A 80 -0.74 -3.99 -3.87
C ASP A 80 -1.42 -3.21 -2.74
N ILE A 81 -0.64 -2.40 -2.04
CA ILE A 81 -1.12 -1.47 -1.01
C ILE A 81 -1.06 -0.06 -1.59
N LEU A 82 -2.22 0.59 -1.68
CA LEU A 82 -2.34 1.97 -2.12
C LEU A 82 -2.36 2.90 -0.91
N MET A 83 -1.48 3.88 -0.85
CA MET A 83 -1.36 4.78 0.31
C MET A 83 -1.48 6.24 -0.09
N VAL A 84 -2.25 7.00 0.69
CA VAL A 84 -2.30 8.46 0.59
C VAL A 84 -1.08 9.07 1.32
N LEU A 85 -0.18 9.73 0.58
CA LEU A 85 1.00 10.35 1.19
C LEU A 85 0.83 11.82 1.58
N SER A 86 -0.07 12.54 0.92
CA SER A 86 -0.30 13.96 1.15
C SER A 86 -1.70 14.20 1.71
N ASP A 87 -1.81 15.15 2.63
CA ASP A 87 -3.06 15.42 3.30
C ASP A 87 -4.13 15.99 2.35
N VAL A 88 -5.38 15.67 2.67
CA VAL A 88 -6.58 16.27 2.08
C VAL A 88 -7.12 17.33 3.04
N PRO A 89 -7.99 18.25 2.60
CA PRO A 89 -8.61 19.20 3.52
C PRO A 89 -9.20 18.49 4.76
N ASN A 90 -8.73 18.89 5.95
CA ASN A 90 -9.11 18.37 7.28
C ASN A 90 -8.44 17.07 7.77
N GLY A 91 -7.28 16.63 7.28
CA GLY A 91 -6.54 15.54 7.94
C GLY A 91 -7.13 14.13 7.76
N LYS A 92 -8.15 13.97 6.91
CA LYS A 92 -9.01 12.76 6.92
C LYS A 92 -8.46 11.57 6.15
N ALA A 93 -7.39 11.74 5.38
CA ALA A 93 -6.91 10.73 4.44
C ALA A 93 -5.42 10.39 4.55
N ILE A 94 -4.58 11.23 5.17
CA ILE A 94 -3.14 10.96 5.27
C ILE A 94 -2.85 9.59 5.92
N ALA A 95 -1.88 8.86 5.37
CA ALA A 95 -1.46 7.53 5.80
C ALA A 95 -2.55 6.44 5.75
N LYS A 96 -3.76 6.74 5.25
CA LYS A 96 -4.74 5.70 4.97
C LYS A 96 -4.26 4.84 3.82
N CYS A 97 -4.46 3.55 4.00
CA CYS A 97 -4.08 2.52 3.04
C CYS A 97 -5.32 1.81 2.52
N PHE A 98 -5.26 1.38 1.27
CA PHE A 98 -6.25 0.53 0.64
C PHE A 98 -5.53 -0.69 0.06
N LEU A 99 -5.88 -1.88 0.56
CA LEU A 99 -5.38 -3.13 0.02
C LEU A 99 -6.16 -3.47 -1.25
N VAL A 100 -5.46 -3.64 -2.36
CA VAL A 100 -6.04 -4.12 -3.61
C VAL A 100 -6.32 -5.61 -3.48
N ASN A 101 -7.55 -5.93 -3.10
CA ASN A 101 -8.06 -7.29 -3.06
C ASN A 101 -9.14 -7.46 -4.12
N THR A 102 -8.74 -7.61 -5.39
CA THR A 102 -9.68 -7.64 -6.51
C THR A 102 -9.81 -9.04 -7.10
N ASP A 103 -11.07 -9.42 -7.34
CA ASP A 103 -11.44 -10.54 -8.22
C ASP A 103 -12.14 -10.05 -9.52
N ASN A 104 -12.43 -8.75 -9.67
CA ASN A 104 -13.32 -8.24 -10.74
C ASN A 104 -12.78 -7.08 -11.61
N ILE A 105 -12.47 -5.90 -11.08
CA ILE A 105 -12.13 -4.71 -11.91
C ILE A 105 -10.73 -4.18 -11.57
N PRO A 106 -9.83 -3.95 -12.55
CA PRO A 106 -8.48 -3.45 -12.28
C PRO A 106 -8.52 -1.99 -11.79
N ILE A 107 -7.58 -1.66 -10.91
CA ILE A 107 -7.52 -0.37 -10.23
C ILE A 107 -6.46 0.52 -10.88
N PHE A 108 -6.80 1.78 -11.09
CA PHE A 108 -5.88 2.83 -11.54
C PHE A 108 -5.51 3.75 -10.36
N SER A 109 -4.20 3.99 -10.15
CA SER A 109 -3.70 4.89 -9.10
C SER A 109 -3.47 6.31 -9.64
N GLU A 110 -4.21 7.28 -9.11
CA GLU A 110 -4.03 8.70 -9.43
C GLU A 110 -2.95 9.33 -8.54
N SER A 111 -2.25 10.38 -9.02
CA SER A 111 -1.30 11.14 -8.18
C SER A 111 -1.97 11.56 -6.87
N TYR A 112 -1.17 11.59 -5.80
CA TYR A 112 -1.55 11.57 -4.36
C TYR A 112 -1.62 10.17 -3.74
N ASN A 113 -1.74 9.12 -4.57
CA ASN A 113 -1.65 7.74 -4.12
C ASN A 113 -0.38 7.08 -4.63
N ASN A 114 0.28 6.34 -3.74
CA ASN A 114 1.42 5.51 -4.12
C ASN A 114 1.06 4.05 -3.99
N THR A 115 1.60 3.28 -4.92
CA THR A 115 1.48 1.83 -4.94
C THR A 115 2.71 1.26 -4.27
N PHE A 116 2.51 0.53 -3.17
CA PHE A 116 3.50 -0.36 -2.60
C PHE A 116 3.15 -1.78 -3.02
N GLN A 117 4.00 -2.38 -3.84
CA GLN A 117 3.93 -3.80 -4.12
C GLN A 117 4.94 -4.49 -3.22
N ILE A 118 4.45 -5.31 -2.29
CA ILE A 118 5.32 -6.22 -1.56
C ILE A 118 5.72 -7.29 -2.56
N GLY A 119 7.01 -7.38 -2.87
CA GLY A 119 7.50 -8.45 -3.73
C GLY A 119 7.20 -9.78 -3.05
N GLU A 120 6.65 -10.75 -3.79
CA GLU A 120 6.74 -12.14 -3.35
C GLU A 120 8.23 -12.49 -3.34
N ASN A 121 8.87 -12.35 -2.17
CA ASN A 121 10.09 -13.08 -1.90
C ASN A 121 9.68 -14.55 -1.80
N ASN A 122 9.62 -15.22 -2.96
CA ASN A 122 9.82 -16.65 -3.01
C ASN A 122 11.10 -16.93 -2.24
N GLU A 123 10.99 -17.61 -1.10
CA GLU A 123 12.07 -18.06 -0.21
C GLU A 123 12.49 -17.17 0.98
N GLN A 124 11.58 -16.47 1.64
CA GLN A 124 11.74 -16.27 3.09
C GLN A 124 10.52 -16.75 3.85
N LYS A 125 10.61 -17.99 4.35
CA LYS A 125 9.88 -18.42 5.54
C LYS A 125 10.12 -17.36 6.62
N ILE A 126 9.04 -16.66 6.96
CA ILE A 126 8.92 -15.93 8.23
C ILE A 126 8.92 -16.97 9.37
#